data_AF-A0A7S1P145-F1
#
_entry.id   AF-A0A7S1P145-F1
#
_cell.length_a   1.000
_cell.length_b   1.000
_cell.length_c   1.000
_cell.angle_alpha   90.00
_cell.angle_beta   90.00
_cell.angle_gamma   90.00
#
_symmetry.space_group_name_H-M   'P 1'
#
loop_
_entity.id
_entity.type
_entity.pdbx_description
1 polymer ?
#
loop_
_entity_poly.entity_id
_entity_poly.type
_entity_poly.pdbx_seq_one_letter_code
_entity_poly.pdbx_strand_id
1 'polypeptide(L)'
;MSGHLNHTLEVVLQNILDMEGGSENTKNLITWLRANDSQIAQHADSLDVVIDKLSPASNAAALCILLNIQMSRMTFRDPQYTFAYIGNFCKTCDPTQIRRVNREFVDLVLQYSKVALENNQAMTALPALRAAVERFRPYEWVLTPLHSEFLKVCLKAKHYTYALPVLDKPILDVMPKYTLTSVFGFLLYFYYGGLIYIGVKRFHSALQCFHICLGCPGQAVSAIQMDAWKKFVLVTMIETGEVPAPPKNISQALSRVLQHRSMAASIGTAYYELTE
;
A
#
# COMPACT_ATOMS: atom_id res chain seq x y z
N MET A 1 -37.86 3.36 -21.46
CA MET A 1 -37.16 2.99 -20.22
C MET A 1 -35.67 3.35 -20.22
N SER A 2 -35.04 3.59 -21.38
CA SER A 2 -33.69 4.14 -21.53
C SER A 2 -33.54 5.62 -21.12
N GLY A 3 -34.63 6.40 -21.11
CA GLY A 3 -34.61 7.84 -20.79
C GLY A 3 -34.40 8.19 -19.32
N HIS A 4 -34.82 7.34 -18.37
CA HIS A 4 -34.57 7.57 -16.94
C HIS A 4 -33.14 7.19 -16.53
N LEU A 5 -32.49 6.27 -17.25
CA LEU A 5 -31.10 5.86 -16.98
C LEU A 5 -30.10 6.98 -17.27
N ASN A 6 -30.27 7.69 -18.39
CA ASN A 6 -29.38 8.80 -18.73
C ASN A 6 -29.59 10.00 -17.80
N HIS A 7 -30.82 10.24 -17.34
CA HIS A 7 -31.12 11.38 -16.47
C HIS A 7 -30.43 11.29 -15.11
N THR A 8 -30.30 10.10 -14.50
CA THR A 8 -29.62 9.98 -13.19
C THR A 8 -28.11 10.18 -13.32
N LEU A 9 -27.48 9.65 -14.38
CA LEU A 9 -26.04 9.81 -14.62
C LEU A 9 -25.65 11.20 -15.10
N GLU A 10 -26.50 11.84 -15.92
CA GLU A 10 -26.34 13.25 -16.29
C GLU A 10 -26.53 14.15 -15.08
N VAL A 11 -27.47 13.85 -14.17
CA VAL A 11 -27.60 14.57 -12.89
C VAL A 11 -26.37 14.34 -12.00
N VAL A 12 -25.80 13.13 -11.95
CA VAL A 12 -24.53 12.87 -11.23
C VAL A 12 -23.39 13.69 -11.83
N LEU A 13 -23.23 13.69 -13.16
CA LEU A 13 -22.19 14.45 -13.85
C LEU A 13 -22.39 15.96 -13.70
N GLN A 14 -23.63 16.44 -13.84
CA GLN A 14 -23.98 17.84 -13.66
C GLN A 14 -23.76 18.28 -12.20
N ASN A 15 -24.13 17.45 -11.22
CA ASN A 15 -23.86 17.74 -9.81
C ASN A 15 -22.36 17.72 -9.48
N ILE A 16 -21.57 16.85 -10.11
CA ILE A 16 -20.11 16.85 -9.95
C ILE A 16 -19.51 18.13 -10.54
N LEU A 17 -19.95 18.54 -11.74
CA LEU A 17 -19.50 19.75 -12.42
C LEU A 17 -19.97 21.05 -11.73
N ASP A 18 -21.20 21.08 -11.23
CA ASP A 18 -21.78 22.23 -10.53
C ASP A 18 -21.17 22.43 -9.12
N MET A 19 -20.65 21.36 -8.52
CA MET A 19 -19.92 21.39 -7.25
C MET A 19 -18.40 21.51 -7.45
N GLU A 20 -17.93 21.78 -8.67
CA GLU A 20 -16.52 22.13 -8.93
C GLU A 20 -16.20 23.50 -8.34
N GLY A 21 -15.35 23.50 -7.33
CA GLY A 21 -14.85 24.73 -6.70
C GLY A 21 -15.40 24.92 -5.28
N GLY A 22 -14.49 24.85 -4.31
CA GLY A 22 -14.78 25.09 -2.90
C GLY A 22 -14.59 23.86 -2.01
N SER A 23 -13.86 24.03 -0.91
CA SER A 23 -13.60 22.96 0.05
C SER A 23 -14.86 22.39 0.70
N GLU A 24 -15.94 23.17 0.80
CA GLU A 24 -17.24 22.70 1.32
C GLU A 24 -18.01 21.91 0.27
N ASN A 25 -18.02 22.37 -0.99
CA ASN A 25 -18.67 21.68 -2.10
C ASN A 25 -18.08 20.28 -2.31
N THR A 26 -16.76 20.12 -2.22
CA THR A 26 -16.13 18.78 -2.27
C THR A 26 -16.58 17.87 -1.11
N LYS A 27 -16.83 18.40 0.10
CA LYS A 27 -17.31 17.59 1.23
C LYS A 27 -18.77 17.16 1.03
N ASN A 28 -19.60 18.08 0.54
CA ASN A 28 -21.01 17.79 0.24
C ASN A 28 -21.11 16.77 -0.89
N LEU A 29 -20.28 16.90 -1.92
CA LEU A 29 -20.17 15.94 -3.01
C LEU A 29 -19.77 14.54 -2.51
N ILE A 30 -18.76 14.43 -1.64
CA ILE A 30 -18.34 13.14 -1.07
C ILE A 30 -19.47 12.51 -0.24
N THR A 31 -20.14 13.30 0.59
CA THR A 31 -21.26 12.81 1.41
C THR A 31 -22.42 12.34 0.54
N TRP A 32 -22.74 13.08 -0.53
CA TRP A 32 -23.78 12.73 -1.48
C TRP A 32 -23.42 11.47 -2.28
N LEU A 33 -22.18 11.33 -2.75
CA LEU A 33 -21.72 10.15 -3.47
C LEU A 33 -21.83 8.91 -2.59
N ARG A 34 -21.33 8.97 -1.35
CA ARG A 34 -21.45 7.86 -0.38
C ARG A 34 -22.90 7.49 -0.08
N ALA A 35 -23.81 8.47 -0.02
CA ALA A 35 -25.23 8.20 0.19
C ALA A 35 -25.91 7.53 -1.02
N ASN A 36 -25.40 7.78 -2.23
CA ASN A 36 -25.93 7.26 -3.48
C ASN A 36 -25.13 6.07 -4.06
N ASP A 37 -24.18 5.51 -3.31
CA ASP A 37 -23.33 4.38 -3.75
C ASP A 37 -24.16 3.23 -4.34
N SER A 38 -25.33 2.93 -3.75
CA SER A 38 -26.23 1.85 -4.21
C SER A 38 -26.90 2.15 -5.56
N GLN A 39 -27.23 3.41 -5.85
CA GLN A 39 -27.81 3.83 -7.13
C GLN A 39 -26.75 3.96 -8.22
N ILE A 40 -25.58 4.47 -7.87
CA ILE A 40 -24.42 4.55 -8.78
C ILE A 40 -23.99 3.14 -9.19
N ALA A 41 -23.99 2.19 -8.24
CA ALA A 41 -23.68 0.81 -8.51
C ALA A 41 -24.62 0.18 -9.55
N GLN A 42 -25.93 0.49 -9.53
CA GLN A 42 -26.90 -0.07 -10.50
C GLN A 42 -26.63 0.35 -11.95
N HIS A 43 -25.83 1.40 -12.17
CA HIS A 43 -25.53 1.96 -13.48
C HIS A 43 -24.05 1.89 -13.85
N ALA A 44 -23.31 0.93 -13.26
CA ALA A 44 -21.85 0.81 -13.38
C ALA A 44 -21.34 0.66 -14.84
N ASP A 45 -22.13 0.04 -15.72
CA ASP A 45 -21.76 -0.21 -17.13
C ASP A 45 -21.69 1.07 -18.01
N SER A 46 -22.29 2.17 -17.53
CA SER A 46 -22.29 3.47 -18.22
C SER A 46 -21.40 4.51 -17.54
N LEU A 47 -20.74 4.15 -16.43
CA LEU A 47 -19.84 5.05 -15.70
C LEU A 47 -18.60 5.44 -16.52
N ASP A 48 -18.15 4.61 -17.45
CA ASP A 48 -16.98 4.90 -18.29
C ASP A 48 -17.16 6.22 -19.08
N VAL A 49 -18.37 6.49 -19.57
CA VAL A 49 -18.69 7.71 -20.33
C VAL A 49 -18.65 8.97 -19.45
N VAL A 50 -18.95 8.82 -18.16
CA VAL A 50 -18.90 9.90 -17.16
C VAL A 50 -17.45 10.13 -16.73
N ILE A 51 -16.69 9.06 -16.55
CA ILE A 51 -15.28 9.08 -16.15
C ILE A 51 -14.42 9.77 -17.22
N ASP A 52 -14.64 9.48 -18.50
CA ASP A 52 -13.91 10.09 -19.61
C ASP A 52 -14.12 11.61 -19.71
N LYS A 53 -15.24 12.13 -19.19
CA LYS A 53 -15.55 13.57 -19.18
C LYS A 53 -14.98 14.32 -17.98
N LEU A 54 -14.52 13.61 -16.95
CA LEU A 54 -14.06 14.19 -15.69
C LEU A 54 -12.54 14.33 -15.67
N SER A 55 -12.04 15.48 -15.22
CA SER A 55 -10.60 15.68 -15.09
C SER A 55 -10.07 15.13 -13.76
N PRO A 56 -8.95 14.37 -13.75
CA PRO A 56 -8.35 13.82 -12.53
C PRO A 56 -7.75 14.88 -11.60
N ALA A 57 -7.51 16.10 -12.09
CA ALA A 57 -7.01 17.21 -11.29
C ALA A 57 -8.13 17.92 -10.51
N SER A 58 -9.29 18.15 -11.11
CA SER A 58 -10.40 18.87 -10.47
C SER A 58 -11.33 17.95 -9.67
N ASN A 59 -11.52 16.70 -10.09
CA ASN A 59 -12.53 15.78 -9.54
C ASN A 59 -11.95 14.50 -8.94
N ALA A 60 -10.74 14.55 -8.39
CA ALA A 60 -10.04 13.38 -7.89
C ALA A 60 -10.85 12.57 -6.86
N ALA A 61 -11.58 13.24 -5.96
CA ALA A 61 -12.42 12.58 -4.97
C ALA A 61 -13.57 11.77 -5.61
N ALA A 62 -14.31 12.39 -6.54
CA ALA A 62 -15.44 11.74 -7.21
C ALA A 62 -14.97 10.58 -8.09
N LEU A 63 -13.92 10.80 -8.87
CA LEU A 63 -13.30 9.76 -9.70
C LEU A 63 -12.82 8.57 -8.86
N CYS A 64 -12.23 8.82 -7.69
CA CYS A 64 -11.78 7.74 -6.82
C CYS A 64 -12.94 6.84 -6.37
N ILE A 65 -14.08 7.42 -6.00
CA ILE A 65 -15.27 6.66 -5.57
C ILE A 65 -15.83 5.86 -6.74
N LEU A 66 -16.01 6.50 -7.91
CA LEU A 66 -16.54 5.84 -9.11
C LEU A 66 -15.65 4.67 -9.57
N LEU A 67 -14.33 4.87 -9.61
CA LEU A 67 -13.37 3.82 -9.97
C LEU A 67 -13.37 2.68 -8.94
N ASN A 68 -13.52 2.98 -7.65
CA ASN A 68 -13.59 1.95 -6.62
C ASN A 68 -14.87 1.10 -6.74
N ILE A 69 -16.00 1.71 -7.11
CA ILE A 69 -17.25 0.99 -7.41
C ILE A 69 -17.08 0.08 -8.63
N GLN A 70 -16.46 0.58 -9.71
CA GLN A 70 -16.21 -0.23 -10.91
C GLN A 70 -15.30 -1.42 -10.62
N MET A 71 -14.20 -1.20 -9.89
CA MET A 71 -13.25 -2.26 -9.53
C MET A 71 -13.88 -3.31 -8.60
N SER A 72 -14.73 -2.88 -7.66
CA SER A 72 -15.42 -3.80 -6.75
C SER A 72 -16.46 -4.69 -7.46
N ARG A 73 -17.03 -4.21 -8.57
CA ARG A 73 -18.05 -4.95 -9.35
C ARG A 73 -17.49 -5.66 -10.58
N MET A 74 -16.23 -5.42 -10.94
CA MET A 74 -15.60 -5.92 -12.17
C MET A 74 -16.38 -5.57 -13.44
N THR A 75 -17.08 -4.43 -13.43
CA THR A 75 -17.88 -3.94 -14.56
C THR A 75 -16.99 -3.02 -15.40
N PHE A 76 -16.23 -3.61 -16.32
CA PHE A 76 -15.33 -2.88 -17.22
C PHE A 76 -15.81 -3.06 -18.67
N ARG A 77 -15.87 -1.98 -19.45
CA ARG A 77 -15.97 -2.10 -20.91
C ARG A 77 -14.72 -2.73 -21.51
N ASP A 78 -13.55 -2.27 -21.06
CA ASP A 78 -12.25 -2.81 -21.42
C ASP A 78 -11.33 -2.85 -20.18
N PRO A 79 -11.01 -4.03 -19.65
CA PRO A 79 -10.15 -4.18 -18.47
C PRO A 79 -8.76 -3.54 -18.62
N GLN A 80 -8.20 -3.52 -19.84
CA GLN A 80 -6.87 -2.95 -20.07
C GLN A 80 -6.92 -1.42 -20.10
N TYR A 81 -7.96 -0.85 -20.72
CA TYR A 81 -8.19 0.59 -20.69
C TYR A 81 -8.40 1.09 -19.27
N THR A 82 -9.28 0.46 -18.49
CA THR A 82 -9.54 0.87 -17.10
C THR A 82 -8.28 0.74 -16.25
N PHE A 83 -7.47 -0.31 -16.45
CA PHE A 83 -6.19 -0.46 -15.77
C PHE A 83 -5.20 0.67 -16.10
N ALA A 84 -5.06 1.03 -17.38
CA ALA A 84 -4.23 2.16 -17.79
C ALA A 84 -4.76 3.49 -17.24
N TYR A 85 -6.09 3.66 -17.22
CA TYR A 85 -6.75 4.83 -16.69
C TYR A 85 -6.51 5.01 -15.19
N ILE A 86 -6.69 3.95 -14.38
CA ILE A 86 -6.37 3.97 -12.94
C ILE A 86 -4.89 4.27 -12.72
N GLY A 87 -4.01 3.68 -13.55
CA GLY A 87 -2.58 3.96 -13.51
C GLY A 87 -2.25 5.43 -13.77
N ASN A 88 -2.95 6.08 -14.71
CA ASN A 88 -2.82 7.51 -14.99
C ASN A 88 -3.46 8.38 -13.90
N PHE A 89 -4.59 7.97 -13.36
CA PHE A 89 -5.26 8.62 -12.24
C PHE A 89 -4.32 8.71 -11.03
N CYS A 90 -3.70 7.61 -10.62
CA CYS A 90 -2.70 7.58 -9.53
C CYS A 90 -1.51 8.54 -9.76
N LYS A 91 -1.20 8.88 -11.01
CA LYS A 91 -0.13 9.82 -11.38
C LYS A 91 -0.57 11.27 -11.46
N THR A 92 -1.86 11.57 -11.62
CA THR A 92 -2.40 12.91 -11.94
C THR A 92 -3.34 13.46 -10.87
N CYS A 93 -3.86 12.62 -9.99
CA CYS A 93 -4.86 12.90 -8.95
C CYS A 93 -4.48 13.97 -7.90
N ASP A 94 -5.38 14.91 -7.60
CA ASP A 94 -5.10 15.95 -6.60
C ASP A 94 -4.90 15.38 -5.16
N PRO A 95 -3.75 15.63 -4.51
CA PRO A 95 -3.47 15.14 -3.16
C PRO A 95 -4.44 15.63 -2.08
N THR A 96 -4.99 16.84 -2.21
CA THR A 96 -5.84 17.43 -1.15
C THR A 96 -7.20 16.75 -1.09
N GLN A 97 -7.76 16.41 -2.25
CA GLN A 97 -9.03 15.71 -2.36
C GLN A 97 -8.91 14.23 -1.97
N ILE A 98 -7.85 13.56 -2.41
CA ILE A 98 -7.64 12.14 -2.08
C ILE A 98 -7.52 11.92 -0.57
N ARG A 99 -6.86 12.83 0.15
CA ARG A 99 -6.76 12.74 1.61
C ARG A 99 -8.11 12.78 2.33
N ARG A 100 -9.17 13.31 1.69
CA ARG A 100 -10.55 13.29 2.23
C ARG A 100 -11.27 11.98 1.97
N VAL A 101 -10.88 11.27 0.92
CA VAL A 101 -11.41 10.00 0.46
C VAL A 101 -10.33 8.92 0.67
N ASN A 102 -9.73 8.93 1.86
CA ASN A 102 -8.53 8.13 2.15
C ASN A 102 -8.80 6.62 2.13
N ARG A 103 -9.99 6.20 2.58
CA ARG A 103 -10.38 4.78 2.60
C ARG A 103 -10.55 4.24 1.19
N GLU A 104 -11.36 4.90 0.38
CA GLU A 104 -11.69 4.45 -0.97
C GLU A 104 -10.46 4.52 -1.89
N PHE A 105 -9.56 5.48 -1.68
CA PHE A 105 -8.29 5.53 -2.40
C PHE A 105 -7.35 4.38 -2.04
N VAL A 106 -7.20 4.08 -0.75
CA VAL A 106 -6.38 2.95 -0.33
C VAL A 106 -6.96 1.64 -0.90
N ASP A 107 -8.27 1.44 -0.79
CA ASP A 107 -8.95 0.26 -1.32
C ASP A 107 -8.76 0.12 -2.84
N LEU A 108 -8.92 1.22 -3.59
CA LEU A 108 -8.71 1.25 -5.05
C LEU A 108 -7.27 0.85 -5.42
N VAL A 109 -6.26 1.40 -4.73
CA VAL A 109 -4.85 1.10 -5.03
C VAL A 109 -4.49 -0.35 -4.66
N LEU A 110 -5.04 -0.89 -3.57
CA LEU A 110 -4.86 -2.30 -3.18
C LEU A 110 -5.52 -3.27 -4.18
N GLN A 111 -6.69 -2.91 -4.72
CA GLN A 111 -7.34 -3.69 -5.78
C GLN A 111 -6.54 -3.60 -7.08
N TYR A 112 -6.07 -2.40 -7.45
CA TYR A 112 -5.22 -2.18 -8.62
C TYR A 112 -3.93 -3.02 -8.57
N SER A 113 -3.24 -3.05 -7.43
CA SER A 113 -2.03 -3.88 -7.26
C SER A 113 -2.34 -5.37 -7.34
N LYS A 114 -3.48 -5.83 -6.79
CA LYS A 114 -3.91 -7.22 -6.88
C LYS A 114 -4.15 -7.64 -8.33
N VAL A 115 -4.92 -6.85 -9.10
CA VAL A 115 -5.17 -7.09 -10.52
C VAL A 115 -3.86 -7.06 -11.33
N ALA A 116 -2.95 -6.14 -11.02
CA ALA A 116 -1.64 -6.08 -11.65
C ALA A 116 -0.81 -7.36 -11.42
N LEU A 117 -0.88 -7.95 -10.23
CA LEU A 117 -0.16 -9.19 -9.90
C LEU A 117 -0.81 -10.42 -10.57
N GLU A 118 -2.14 -10.49 -10.62
CA GLU A 118 -2.88 -11.58 -11.25
C GLU A 118 -2.66 -11.60 -12.78
N ASN A 119 -2.59 -10.43 -13.41
CA ASN A 119 -2.39 -10.29 -14.86
C ASN A 119 -0.92 -10.22 -15.30
N ASN A 120 0.05 -10.47 -14.40
CA ASN A 120 1.49 -10.33 -14.67
C ASN A 120 1.93 -8.93 -15.17
N GLN A 121 1.17 -7.88 -14.84
CA GLN A 121 1.43 -6.49 -15.23
C GLN A 121 2.10 -5.67 -14.11
N ALA A 122 2.77 -6.36 -13.17
CA ALA A 122 3.41 -5.73 -12.01
C ALA A 122 4.37 -4.60 -12.39
N MET A 123 5.19 -4.79 -13.44
CA MET A 123 6.16 -3.79 -13.91
C MET A 123 5.50 -2.50 -14.40
N THR A 124 4.37 -2.61 -15.10
CA THR A 124 3.60 -1.46 -15.61
C THR A 124 2.92 -0.70 -14.47
N ALA A 125 2.52 -1.40 -13.41
CA ALA A 125 1.88 -0.81 -12.24
C ALA A 125 2.84 -0.05 -11.32
N LEU A 126 4.12 -0.43 -11.28
CA LEU A 126 5.11 0.14 -10.34
C LEU A 126 5.19 1.68 -10.34
N PRO A 127 5.25 2.37 -11.50
CA PRO A 127 5.27 3.83 -11.52
C PRO A 127 3.98 4.47 -11.00
N ALA A 128 2.83 3.84 -11.25
CA ALA A 128 1.55 4.31 -10.74
C ALA A 128 1.45 4.14 -9.22
N LEU A 129 1.88 2.98 -8.69
CA LEU A 129 1.92 2.71 -7.26
C LEU A 129 2.87 3.65 -6.52
N ARG A 130 4.04 3.92 -7.07
CA ARG A 130 4.98 4.89 -6.51
C ARG A 130 4.38 6.30 -6.47
N ALA A 131 3.75 6.74 -7.56
CA ALA A 131 3.08 8.05 -7.59
C ALA A 131 1.93 8.13 -6.58
N ALA A 132 1.15 7.05 -6.41
CA ALA A 132 0.08 6.98 -5.42
C ALA A 132 0.61 7.11 -3.98
N VAL A 133 1.73 6.44 -3.65
CA VAL A 133 2.37 6.57 -2.34
C VAL A 133 2.78 8.01 -2.05
N GLU A 134 3.44 8.65 -3.03
CA GLU A 134 3.95 10.02 -2.93
C GLU A 134 2.85 11.07 -2.83
N ARG A 135 1.72 10.87 -3.54
CA ARG A 135 0.58 11.80 -3.51
C ARG A 135 -0.32 11.61 -2.28
N PHE A 136 -0.45 10.37 -1.79
CA PHE A 136 -1.31 10.08 -0.63
C PHE A 136 -0.68 10.55 0.69
N ARG A 137 0.64 10.43 0.83
CA ARG A 137 1.32 10.81 2.07
C ARG A 137 1.19 12.31 2.34
N PRO A 138 0.86 12.73 3.58
CA PRO A 138 0.79 14.15 3.93
C PRO A 138 2.19 14.78 4.02
N TYR A 139 3.17 14.02 4.52
CA TYR A 139 4.57 14.42 4.63
C TYR A 139 5.48 13.26 4.20
N GLU A 140 6.74 13.57 3.90
CA GLU A 140 7.71 12.61 3.38
C GLU A 140 8.09 11.50 4.37
N TRP A 141 8.11 11.83 5.66
CA TRP A 141 8.50 10.93 6.75
C TRP A 141 7.35 10.09 7.32
N VAL A 142 6.17 10.10 6.68
CA VAL A 142 4.95 9.45 7.21
C VAL A 142 4.68 8.14 6.50
N LEU A 143 4.54 7.07 7.30
CA LEU A 143 4.13 5.77 6.76
C LEU A 143 2.66 5.77 6.32
N THR A 144 2.42 5.12 5.18
CA THR A 144 1.07 4.84 4.68
C THR A 144 0.93 3.35 4.35
N PRO A 145 -0.28 2.76 4.37
CA PRO A 145 -0.53 1.37 3.98
C PRO A 145 0.02 1.03 2.58
N LEU A 146 -0.04 2.01 1.68
CA LEU A 146 0.43 1.90 0.30
C LEU A 146 1.92 1.59 0.18
N HIS A 147 2.73 1.99 1.16
CA HIS A 147 4.15 1.65 1.15
C HIS A 147 4.35 0.14 1.22
N SER A 148 3.66 -0.54 2.14
CA SER A 148 3.77 -1.99 2.29
C SER A 148 3.31 -2.73 1.04
N GLU A 149 2.26 -2.23 0.38
CA GLU A 149 1.75 -2.79 -0.87
C GLU A 149 2.73 -2.59 -2.05
N PHE A 150 3.26 -1.37 -2.19
CA PHE A 150 4.26 -1.07 -3.22
C PHE A 150 5.49 -1.96 -3.11
N LEU A 151 6.01 -2.15 -1.89
CA LEU A 151 7.15 -3.04 -1.66
C LEU A 151 6.83 -4.50 -1.97
N LYS A 152 5.61 -4.97 -1.66
CA LYS A 152 5.14 -6.31 -2.02
C LYS A 152 5.17 -6.52 -3.54
N VAL A 153 4.69 -5.54 -4.31
CA VAL A 153 4.72 -5.60 -5.79
C VAL A 153 6.16 -5.58 -6.31
N CYS A 154 7.05 -4.75 -5.75
CA CYS A 154 8.47 -4.74 -6.11
C CYS A 154 9.15 -6.10 -5.86
N LEU A 155 8.86 -6.74 -4.72
CA LEU A 155 9.37 -8.06 -4.38
C LEU A 155 8.89 -9.14 -5.36
N LYS A 156 7.59 -9.13 -5.70
CA LYS A 156 6.99 -10.08 -6.65
C LYS A 156 7.53 -9.88 -8.07
N ALA A 157 7.74 -8.64 -8.49
CA ALA A 157 8.36 -8.29 -9.77
C ALA A 157 9.89 -8.51 -9.79
N LYS A 158 10.51 -8.85 -8.65
CA LYS A 158 11.98 -8.96 -8.46
C LYS A 158 12.75 -7.69 -8.85
N HIS A 159 12.09 -6.52 -8.84
CA HIS A 159 12.70 -5.24 -9.18
C HIS A 159 13.07 -4.46 -7.91
N TYR A 160 14.05 -4.98 -7.17
CA TYR A 160 14.42 -4.44 -5.85
C TYR A 160 14.97 -3.01 -5.90
N THR A 161 15.73 -2.68 -6.95
CA THR A 161 16.34 -1.35 -7.13
C THR A 161 15.31 -0.24 -7.28
N TYR A 162 14.10 -0.54 -7.78
CA TYR A 162 13.03 0.45 -7.95
C TYR A 162 12.45 0.93 -6.62
N ALA A 163 12.55 0.11 -5.57
CA ALA A 163 12.04 0.44 -4.24
C ALA A 163 12.99 1.31 -3.41
N LEU A 164 14.29 1.36 -3.77
CA LEU A 164 15.31 2.08 -3.00
C LEU A 164 14.99 3.57 -2.79
N PRO A 165 14.51 4.34 -3.79
CA PRO A 165 14.20 5.76 -3.58
C PRO A 165 13.08 6.02 -2.56
N VAL A 166 12.25 5.02 -2.29
CA VAL A 166 11.17 5.09 -1.28
C VAL A 166 11.67 4.56 0.07
N LEU A 167 12.52 3.53 0.07
CA LEU A 167 13.07 2.90 1.28
C LEU A 167 14.22 3.68 1.93
N ASP A 168 15.07 4.32 1.13
CA ASP A 168 16.24 5.08 1.60
C ASP A 168 15.79 6.39 2.29
N LYS A 169 14.51 6.76 2.17
CA LYS A 169 13.91 7.90 2.88
C LYS A 169 13.44 7.45 4.28
N PRO A 170 13.93 8.07 5.36
CA PRO A 170 13.57 7.65 6.70
C PRO A 170 12.10 7.97 7.00
N ILE A 171 11.38 6.95 7.46
CA ILE A 171 10.05 7.12 8.04
C ILE A 171 10.23 7.42 9.52
N LEU A 172 9.77 8.60 9.94
CA LEU A 172 9.93 9.11 11.31
C LEU A 172 8.60 9.13 12.08
N ASP A 173 7.47 9.06 11.37
CA ASP A 173 6.16 9.18 12.01
C ASP A 173 5.12 8.21 11.42
N VAL A 174 4.20 7.78 12.27
CA VAL A 174 3.06 6.95 11.89
C VAL A 174 1.81 7.68 12.39
N MET A 175 0.95 8.07 11.45
CA MET A 175 -0.29 8.80 11.75
C MET A 175 -1.54 7.98 11.37
N PRO A 176 -1.99 7.04 12.23
CA PRO A 176 -3.09 6.13 11.90
C PRO A 176 -4.41 6.85 11.57
N LYS A 177 -4.69 7.98 12.23
CA LYS A 177 -5.92 8.77 12.03
C LYS A 177 -6.09 9.27 10.60
N TYR A 178 -4.98 9.61 9.93
CA TYR A 178 -5.01 10.20 8.59
C TYR A 178 -4.72 9.17 7.49
N THR A 179 -3.81 8.24 7.77
CA THR A 179 -3.27 7.30 6.77
C THR A 179 -3.90 5.91 6.79
N LEU A 180 -4.70 5.59 7.82
CA LEU A 180 -5.27 4.26 8.03
C LEU A 180 -4.21 3.15 8.23
N THR A 181 -3.00 3.53 8.65
CA THR A 181 -1.90 2.57 8.88
C THR A 181 -2.22 1.62 10.03
N SER A 182 -2.28 0.33 9.73
CA SER A 182 -2.42 -0.74 10.71
C SER A 182 -1.05 -1.21 11.22
N VAL A 183 -1.02 -1.87 12.38
CA VAL A 183 0.20 -2.49 12.93
C VAL A 183 0.78 -3.51 11.94
N PHE A 184 -0.08 -4.26 11.25
CA PHE A 184 0.37 -5.19 10.20
C PHE A 184 1.01 -4.45 9.02
N GLY A 185 0.44 -3.32 8.58
CA GLY A 185 1.05 -2.49 7.54
C GLY A 185 2.44 -1.98 7.93
N PHE A 186 2.62 -1.60 9.20
CA PHE A 186 3.93 -1.23 9.75
C PHE A 186 4.92 -2.40 9.72
N LEU A 187 4.54 -3.56 10.24
CA LEU A 187 5.40 -4.74 10.25
C LEU A 187 5.78 -5.19 8.83
N LEU A 188 4.81 -5.21 7.91
CA LEU A 188 5.03 -5.61 6.52
C LEU A 188 5.95 -4.63 5.79
N TYR A 189 5.83 -3.33 6.04
CA TYR A 189 6.73 -2.34 5.45
C TYR A 189 8.19 -2.63 5.80
N PHE A 190 8.52 -2.74 7.09
CA PHE A 190 9.89 -2.99 7.52
C PHE A 190 10.37 -4.39 7.14
N TYR A 191 9.50 -5.39 7.23
CA TYR A 191 9.83 -6.75 6.80
C TYR A 191 10.15 -6.81 5.30
N TYR A 192 9.30 -6.26 4.43
CA TYR A 192 9.55 -6.22 2.99
C TYR A 192 10.74 -5.34 2.62
N GLY A 193 10.94 -4.21 3.32
CA GLY A 193 12.14 -3.38 3.18
C GLY A 193 13.42 -4.18 3.46
N GLY A 194 13.43 -4.97 4.54
CA GLY A 194 14.53 -5.87 4.86
C GLY A 194 14.81 -6.89 3.75
N LEU A 195 13.77 -7.52 3.19
CA LEU A 195 13.92 -8.46 2.07
C LEU A 195 14.50 -7.79 0.81
N ILE A 196 14.05 -6.58 0.49
CA ILE A 196 14.55 -5.81 -0.65
C ILE A 196 16.03 -5.47 -0.44
N TYR A 197 16.42 -5.01 0.75
CA TYR A 197 17.81 -4.72 1.07
C TYR A 197 18.71 -5.95 1.02
N ILE A 198 18.24 -7.13 1.47
CA ILE A 198 18.93 -8.41 1.25
C ILE A 198 19.14 -8.64 -0.25
N GLY A 199 18.10 -8.48 -1.07
CA GLY A 199 18.16 -8.67 -2.52
C GLY A 199 19.17 -7.75 -3.23
N VAL A 200 19.42 -6.57 -2.67
CA VAL A 200 20.42 -5.59 -3.15
C VAL A 200 21.78 -5.75 -2.44
N LYS A 201 21.93 -6.74 -1.55
CA LYS A 201 23.13 -6.98 -0.72
C LYS A 201 23.52 -5.81 0.20
N ARG A 202 22.55 -4.98 0.59
CA ARG A 202 22.72 -3.94 1.63
C ARG A 202 22.35 -4.53 3.00
N PHE A 203 23.20 -5.41 3.53
CA PHE A 203 22.91 -6.19 4.74
C PHE A 203 22.70 -5.31 5.98
N HIS A 204 23.55 -4.31 6.21
CA HIS A 204 23.38 -3.36 7.30
C HIS A 204 21.98 -2.70 7.33
N SER A 205 21.49 -2.18 6.20
CA SER A 205 20.16 -1.59 6.09
C SER A 205 19.05 -2.63 6.30
N ALA A 206 19.25 -3.87 5.83
CA ALA A 206 18.30 -4.95 6.09
C ALA A 206 18.19 -5.27 7.59
N LEU A 207 19.32 -5.32 8.31
CA LEU A 207 19.35 -5.54 9.75
C LEU A 207 18.63 -4.42 10.51
N GLN A 208 18.82 -3.16 10.12
CA GLN A 208 18.09 -2.04 10.70
C GLN A 208 16.56 -2.21 10.52
N CYS A 209 16.10 -2.58 9.33
CA CYS A 209 14.68 -2.83 9.08
C CYS A 209 14.13 -3.97 9.94
N PHE A 210 14.83 -5.11 10.01
CA PHE A 210 14.38 -6.23 10.85
C PHE A 210 14.41 -5.86 12.33
N HIS A 211 15.41 -5.10 12.80
CA HIS A 211 15.48 -4.64 14.17
C HIS A 211 14.26 -3.79 14.54
N ILE A 212 13.84 -2.86 13.66
CA ILE A 212 12.61 -2.07 13.87
C ILE A 212 11.37 -2.97 13.90
N CYS A 213 11.27 -3.95 12.99
CA CYS A 213 10.17 -4.91 12.97
C CYS A 213 10.06 -5.72 14.29
N LEU A 214 11.20 -6.15 14.85
CA LEU A 214 11.26 -6.93 16.09
C LEU A 214 10.97 -6.08 17.34
N GLY A 215 11.34 -4.79 17.31
CA GLY A 215 11.08 -3.83 18.37
C GLY A 215 9.64 -3.30 18.42
N CYS A 216 8.81 -3.60 17.41
CA CYS A 216 7.41 -3.18 17.41
C CYS A 216 6.66 -3.71 18.65
N PRO A 217 6.08 -2.82 19.48
CA PRO A 217 5.38 -3.23 20.70
C PRO A 217 4.10 -3.99 20.35
N GLY A 218 3.80 -5.03 21.13
CA GLY A 218 2.61 -5.86 20.96
C GLY A 218 2.45 -6.86 22.10
N GLN A 219 1.21 -7.25 22.38
CA GLN A 219 0.88 -8.27 23.40
C GLN A 219 1.11 -9.70 22.86
N ALA A 220 1.01 -9.87 21.55
CA ALA A 220 1.22 -11.13 20.85
C ALA A 220 2.31 -10.97 19.79
N VAL A 221 3.07 -12.04 19.57
CA VAL A 221 4.09 -12.08 18.52
C VAL A 221 3.45 -12.44 17.19
N SER A 222 3.68 -11.63 16.17
CA SER A 222 3.20 -11.93 14.83
C SER A 222 4.09 -12.95 14.11
N ALA A 223 3.52 -13.72 13.17
CA ALA A 223 4.29 -14.59 12.29
C ALA A 223 5.34 -13.83 11.46
N ILE A 224 5.06 -12.57 11.11
CA ILE A 224 5.97 -11.66 10.40
C ILE A 224 7.22 -11.42 11.25
N GLN A 225 7.06 -11.12 12.55
CA GLN A 225 8.19 -10.91 13.47
C GLN A 225 9.01 -12.19 13.68
N MET A 226 8.37 -13.35 13.77
CA MET A 226 9.09 -14.63 13.87
C MET A 226 9.93 -14.93 12.63
N ASP A 227 9.39 -14.64 11.44
CA ASP A 227 10.14 -14.83 10.20
C ASP A 227 11.22 -13.75 9.99
N ALA A 228 10.96 -12.51 10.41
CA ALA A 228 11.96 -11.45 10.48
C ALA A 228 13.12 -11.82 11.40
N TRP A 229 12.86 -12.45 12.55
CA TRP A 229 13.90 -12.92 13.48
C TRP A 229 14.83 -13.94 12.83
N LYS A 230 14.28 -14.93 12.13
CA LYS A 230 15.09 -15.94 11.41
C LYS A 230 16.00 -15.28 10.37
N LYS A 231 15.46 -14.33 9.61
CA LYS A 231 16.21 -13.60 8.59
C LYS A 231 17.24 -12.65 9.20
N PHE A 232 16.94 -12.03 10.32
CA PHE A 232 17.90 -11.23 11.08
C PHE A 232 19.10 -12.07 11.49
N VAL A 233 18.88 -13.25 12.09
CA VAL A 233 19.96 -14.17 12.47
C VAL A 233 20.83 -14.55 11.26
N LEU A 234 20.20 -14.96 10.15
CA LEU A 234 20.92 -15.33 8.92
C LEU A 234 21.73 -14.17 8.34
N VAL A 235 21.14 -12.97 8.25
CA VAL A 235 21.82 -11.80 7.69
C VAL A 235 22.99 -11.36 8.58
N THR A 236 22.85 -11.42 9.91
CA THR A 236 23.96 -11.12 10.80
C THR A 236 25.09 -12.13 10.64
N MET A 237 24.79 -13.43 10.54
CA MET A 237 25.83 -14.44 10.28
C MET A 237 26.54 -14.22 8.93
N ILE A 238 25.83 -13.72 7.91
CA ILE A 238 26.46 -13.35 6.63
C ILE A 238 27.40 -12.15 6.77
N GLU A 239 27.04 -11.15 7.59
CA GLU A 239 27.80 -9.91 7.74
C GLU A 239 28.98 -10.03 8.73
N THR A 240 28.77 -10.71 9.87
CA THR A 240 29.76 -10.79 10.96
C THR A 240 30.34 -12.18 11.17
N GLY A 241 29.73 -13.24 10.63
CA GLY A 241 30.12 -14.63 10.90
C GLY A 241 29.69 -15.15 12.26
N GLU A 242 29.00 -14.35 13.08
CA GLU A 242 28.64 -14.69 14.44
C GLU A 242 27.12 -14.82 14.61
N VAL A 243 26.70 -15.67 15.55
CA VAL A 243 25.29 -15.81 15.91
C VAL A 243 24.89 -14.61 16.77
N PRO A 244 23.94 -13.76 16.33
CA PRO A 244 23.58 -12.58 17.11
C PRO A 244 22.83 -12.95 18.38
N ALA A 245 23.18 -12.28 19.47
CA ALA A 245 22.32 -12.20 20.64
C ALA A 245 21.01 -11.47 20.28
N PRO A 246 19.88 -11.81 20.94
CA PRO A 246 18.64 -11.07 20.75
C PRO A 246 18.85 -9.57 21.07
N PRO A 247 18.42 -8.65 20.18
CA PRO A 247 18.52 -7.23 20.43
C PRO A 247 17.91 -6.81 21.78
N LYS A 248 18.55 -5.86 22.46
CA LYS A 248 18.11 -5.39 23.78
C LYS A 248 16.73 -4.73 23.78
N ASN A 249 16.29 -4.21 22.62
CA ASN A 249 15.05 -3.45 22.45
C ASN A 249 13.90 -4.28 21.84
N ILE A 250 13.91 -5.61 21.98
CA ILE A 250 12.82 -6.46 21.50
C ILE A 250 11.57 -6.31 22.39
N SER A 251 10.38 -6.42 21.80
CA SER A 251 9.12 -6.47 22.56
C SER A 251 9.10 -7.61 23.61
N GLN A 252 8.50 -7.36 24.77
CA GLN A 252 8.48 -8.35 25.87
C GLN A 252 7.85 -9.68 25.47
N ALA A 253 6.81 -9.64 24.62
CA ALA A 253 6.16 -10.85 24.09
C ALA A 253 7.14 -11.71 23.27
N LEU A 254 7.95 -11.07 22.41
CA LEU A 254 8.93 -11.76 21.58
C LEU A 254 10.11 -12.28 22.41
N SER A 255 10.57 -11.53 23.42
CA SER A 255 11.61 -12.00 24.35
C SER A 255 11.22 -13.32 25.04
N ARG A 256 9.98 -13.43 25.54
CA ARG A 256 9.47 -14.68 26.15
C ARG A 256 9.46 -15.84 25.16
N VAL A 257 9.00 -15.61 23.92
CA VAL A 257 8.95 -16.65 22.89
C VAL A 257 10.34 -17.11 22.47
N LEU A 258 11.30 -16.19 22.35
CA LEU A 258 12.69 -16.51 21.98
C LEU A 258 13.43 -17.24 23.09
N GLN A 259 13.15 -16.95 24.36
CA GLN A 259 13.70 -17.72 25.48
C GLN A 259 13.24 -19.18 25.48
N HIS A 260 11.99 -19.44 25.07
CA HIS A 260 11.45 -20.80 24.98
C HIS A 260 11.82 -21.55 23.69
N ARG A 261 12.17 -20.84 22.61
CA ARG A 261 12.55 -21.42 21.32
C ARG A 261 14.00 -21.07 21.01
N SER A 262 14.94 -21.97 21.34
CA SER A 262 16.38 -21.88 21.05
C SER A 262 16.74 -21.96 19.55
N MET A 263 15.89 -21.41 18.69
CA MET A 263 15.98 -21.52 17.23
C MET A 263 17.20 -20.80 16.63
N ALA A 264 17.67 -19.73 17.28
CA ALA A 264 18.89 -19.05 16.85
C ALA A 264 20.15 -19.88 17.15
N ALA A 265 20.18 -20.58 18.29
CA ALA A 265 21.30 -21.43 18.67
C ALA A 265 21.40 -22.66 17.75
N SER A 266 20.27 -23.30 17.43
CA SER A 266 20.27 -24.48 16.54
C SER A 266 20.70 -24.16 15.10
N ILE A 267 20.40 -22.96 14.59
CA ILE A 267 20.86 -22.55 13.25
C ILE A 267 22.35 -22.19 13.30
N GLY A 268 22.79 -21.56 14.38
CA GLY A 268 24.21 -21.25 14.61
C GLY A 268 25.09 -22.50 14.66
N THR A 269 24.71 -23.52 15.43
CA THR A 269 25.45 -24.78 15.51
C THR A 269 25.55 -25.48 14.16
N ALA A 270 24.45 -25.51 13.39
CA ALA A 270 24.44 -26.09 12.05
C ALA A 270 25.32 -25.32 11.04
N TYR A 271 25.50 -24.00 11.21
CA TYR A 271 26.40 -23.23 10.36
C TYR A 271 27.86 -23.55 10.64
N TYR A 272 28.26 -23.62 11.92
CA TYR A 272 29.63 -23.99 12.31
C TYR A 272 30.00 -25.40 11.83
N GLU A 273 29.07 -26.36 11.93
CA GLU A 273 29.24 -27.74 11.44
C GLU A 273 29.43 -27.83 9.91
N LEU A 274 29.00 -26.84 9.12
CA LEU A 274 29.16 -26.82 7.66
C LEU A 274 30.44 -26.12 7.19
N THR A 275 31.12 -25.40 8.09
CA THR A 275 32.34 -24.64 7.80
C THR A 275 33.63 -25.31 8.28
N GLU A 276 33.52 -26.38 9.09
CA GLU A 276 34.60 -27.33 9.40
C GLU A 276 34.68 -28.45 8.34
#